data_AF-A0A920FVX2-F1
#
_entry.id   AF-A0A920FVX2-F1
#
_cell.length_a   1.000
_cell.length_b   1.000
_cell.length_c   1.000
_cell.angle_alpha   90.00
_cell.angle_beta   90.00
_cell.angle_gamma   90.00
#
_symmetry.space_group_name_H-M   'P 1'
#
loop_
_entity.id
_entity.type
_entity.pdbx_description
1 polymer ?
#
loop_
_entity_poly.entity_id
_entity_poly.type
_entity_poly.pdbx_seq_one_letter_code
_entity_poly.pdbx_strand_id
1 'polypeptide(L)'
;MDINASDIYSFYQSSLGSIVKRTVRQRITSVLKDISNQSVCGYGYTSPYLSFLKKSHANLNITSLIPDFLDGSITEKYDFDEKLFMNIFSH
;
A
#
# COMPACT_ATOMS: atom_id res chain seq x y z
N MET A 1 22.76 5.40 -4.70
CA MET A 1 22.14 4.09 -4.41
C MET A 1 20.69 4.28 -4.72
N ASP A 2 20.24 3.73 -5.84
CA ASP A 2 18.87 3.90 -6.30
C ASP A 2 18.00 2.92 -5.51
N ILE A 3 17.04 3.46 -4.74
CA ILE A 3 16.07 2.65 -4.01
C ILE A 3 15.06 2.15 -5.02
N ASN A 4 15.01 0.84 -5.23
CA ASN A 4 14.03 0.20 -6.10
C ASN A 4 12.90 -0.44 -5.28
N ALA A 5 11.92 -0.97 -5.99
CA ALA A 5 10.74 -1.58 -5.38
C ALA A 5 11.06 -2.81 -4.52
N SER A 6 12.06 -3.61 -4.90
CA SER A 6 12.52 -4.76 -4.11
C SER A 6 13.19 -4.34 -2.80
N ASP A 7 13.86 -3.19 -2.76
CA ASP A 7 14.46 -2.66 -1.52
C ASP A 7 13.36 -2.28 -0.53
N ILE A 8 12.30 -1.62 -1.02
CA ILE A 8 11.14 -1.25 -0.22
C ILE A 8 10.42 -2.50 0.29
N TYR A 9 10.18 -3.48 -0.58
CA TYR A 9 9.59 -4.76 -0.18
C TYR A 9 10.42 -5.48 0.90
N SER A 10 11.73 -5.62 0.65
CA SER A 10 12.68 -6.24 1.58
C SER A 10 12.71 -5.53 2.93
N PHE A 11 12.63 -4.20 2.93
CA PHE A 11 12.52 -3.42 4.16
C PHE A 11 11.31 -3.83 5.00
N TYR A 12 10.12 -3.97 4.41
CA TYR A 12 8.91 -4.35 5.14
C TYR A 12 8.89 -5.80 5.65
N GLN A 13 9.81 -6.65 5.18
CA GLN A 13 10.03 -8.01 5.69
C GLN A 13 11.02 -8.04 6.86
N SER A 14 11.75 -6.96 7.11
CA SER A 14 12.62 -6.82 8.28
C SER A 14 11.83 -6.59 9.58
N SER A 15 12.49 -6.81 10.73
CA SER A 15 11.91 -6.50 12.04
C SER A 15 11.57 -5.01 12.19
N LEU A 16 12.43 -4.12 11.69
CA LEU A 16 12.19 -2.68 11.71
C LEU A 16 10.99 -2.32 10.82
N GLY A 17 10.94 -2.85 9.59
CA GLY A 17 9.83 -2.63 8.68
C GLY A 17 8.51 -3.16 9.24
N SER A 18 8.53 -4.25 10.00
CA SER A 18 7.35 -4.78 10.69
C SER A 18 6.85 -3.82 11.78
N ILE A 19 7.75 -3.21 12.55
CA ILE A 19 7.41 -2.18 13.54
C ILE A 19 6.81 -0.95 12.83
N VAL A 20 7.47 -0.46 11.77
CA VAL A 20 6.96 0.67 10.98
C VAL A 20 5.57 0.35 10.39
N LYS A 21 5.37 -0.85 9.84
CA LYS A 21 4.08 -1.32 9.33
C LYS A 21 2.99 -1.23 10.40
N ARG A 22 3.28 -1.69 11.62
CA ARG A 22 2.35 -1.61 12.75
C ARG A 22 2.06 -0.17 13.18
N THR A 23 3.09 0.66 13.34
CA THR A 23 2.95 2.04 13.81
C THR A 23 2.15 2.89 12.83
N VAL A 24 2.42 2.76 11.53
CA VAL A 24 1.68 3.49 10.48
C VAL A 24 0.22 3.05 10.46
N ARG A 25 -0.06 1.74 10.52
CA ARG A 25 -1.44 1.22 10.57
C ARG A 25 -2.21 1.79 11.77
N GLN A 26 -1.63 1.76 12.97
CA GLN A 26 -2.27 2.32 14.16
C GLN A 26 -2.61 3.81 13.98
N ARG A 27 -1.71 4.57 13.36
CA ARG A 27 -1.93 6.00 13.13
C ARG A 27 -3.03 6.25 12.10
N ILE A 28 -3.03 5.50 11.00
CA ILE A 28 -4.12 5.52 10.00
C ILE A 28 -5.45 5.24 10.70
N THR A 29 -5.55 4.16 11.49
CA THR A 29 -6.78 3.83 12.23
C THR A 29 -7.20 4.91 13.23
N SER A 30 -6.25 5.59 13.89
CA SER A 30 -6.58 6.65 14.86
C SER A 30 -7.20 7.90 14.25
N VAL A 31 -6.91 8.18 12.97
CA VAL A 31 -7.42 9.37 12.28
C VAL A 31 -8.58 9.07 11.34
N LEU A 32 -8.71 7.81 10.91
CA LEU A 32 -9.85 7.37 10.13
C LEU A 32 -11.11 7.38 11.00
N LYS A 33 -12.13 8.09 10.52
CA LYS A 33 -13.50 7.96 11.00
C LYS A 33 -14.17 6.75 10.33
N ASP A 34 -15.48 6.61 10.50
CA ASP A 34 -16.24 5.59 9.77
C ASP A 34 -16.06 5.76 8.25
N ILE A 35 -15.52 4.71 7.62
CA ILE A 35 -15.23 4.62 6.19
C ILE A 35 -16.10 3.57 5.49
N SER A 36 -17.09 2.98 6.17
CA SER A 36 -17.84 1.80 5.71
C SER A 36 -18.51 1.96 4.32
N ASN A 37 -18.75 3.19 3.87
CA ASN A 37 -19.33 3.53 2.57
C ASN A 37 -18.40 4.40 1.68
N GLN A 38 -17.10 4.39 1.95
CA GLN A 38 -16.12 5.17 1.19
C GLN A 38 -15.29 4.28 0.26
N SER A 39 -14.73 4.88 -0.79
CA SER A 39 -13.69 4.26 -1.61
C SER A 39 -12.32 4.74 -1.14
N VAL A 40 -11.38 3.81 -0.93
CA VAL A 40 -10.01 4.12 -0.53
C VAL A 40 -9.09 3.82 -1.70
N CYS A 41 -8.34 4.82 -2.14
CA CYS A 41 -7.32 4.68 -3.16
C CYS A 41 -5.94 4.88 -2.54
N GLY A 42 -5.10 3.85 -2.59
CA GLY A 42 -3.68 3.94 -2.29
C GLY A 42 -2.90 4.46 -3.48
N TYR A 43 -1.94 5.35 -3.26
CA TYR A 43 -1.04 5.84 -4.29
C TYR A 43 0.40 5.57 -3.90
N GLY A 44 1.16 4.91 -4.78
CA GLY A 44 2.52 4.46 -4.47
C GLY A 44 2.53 3.14 -3.68
N TYR A 45 3.59 2.92 -2.90
CA TYR A 45 3.77 1.68 -2.13
C TYR A 45 2.96 1.65 -0.83
N THR A 46 1.63 1.62 -0.95
CA THR A 46 0.69 1.70 0.18
C THR A 46 -0.02 0.39 0.50
N SER A 47 0.09 -0.61 -0.38
CA SER A 47 -0.52 -1.93 -0.22
C SER A 47 -0.28 -2.59 1.16
N PRO A 48 0.93 -2.49 1.77
CA PRO A 48 1.16 -3.02 3.12
C PRO A 48 0.25 -2.44 4.20
N TYR A 49 -0.29 -1.25 4.00
CA TYR A 49 -1.17 -0.56 4.93
C TYR A 49 -2.64 -0.64 4.56
N LEU A 50 -3.01 -0.97 3.31
CA LEU A 50 -4.42 -1.03 2.93
C LEU A 50 -5.07 -2.38 3.24
N SER A 51 -4.27 -3.45 3.30
CA SER A 51 -4.74 -4.81 3.58
C SER A 51 -5.50 -4.96 4.91
N PHE A 52 -5.17 -4.16 5.92
CA PHE A 52 -5.90 -4.24 7.19
C PHE A 52 -7.30 -3.60 7.09
N LEU A 53 -7.46 -2.56 6.26
CA LEU A 53 -8.75 -1.88 6.09
C LEU A 53 -9.77 -2.82 5.48
N LYS A 54 -9.36 -3.64 4.49
CA LYS A 54 -10.24 -4.65 3.89
C LYS A 54 -10.69 -5.70 4.88
N LYS A 55 -9.78 -6.15 5.77
CA LYS A 55 -10.11 -7.13 6.82
C LYS A 55 -11.07 -6.56 7.87
N SER A 56 -10.91 -5.29 8.23
CA SER A 56 -11.75 -4.63 9.23
C SER A 56 -13.10 -4.15 8.68
N HIS A 57 -13.21 -3.96 7.36
CA HIS A 57 -14.42 -3.47 6.72
C HIS A 57 -14.66 -4.19 5.38
N ALA A 58 -15.39 -5.31 5.43
CA ALA A 58 -15.59 -6.19 4.27
C ALA A 58 -16.22 -5.51 3.04
N ASN A 59 -16.98 -4.42 3.24
CA ASN A 59 -17.70 -3.72 2.17
C ASN A 59 -16.91 -2.56 1.54
N LEU A 60 -15.68 -2.31 1.99
CA LEU A 60 -14.89 -1.20 1.46
C LEU A 60 -14.32 -1.50 0.08
N ASN A 61 -14.54 -0.56 -0.84
CA ASN A 61 -13.88 -0.56 -2.12
C ASN A 61 -12.46 -0.01 -1.96
N ILE A 62 -11.45 -0.85 -2.22
CA ILE A 62 -10.03 -0.50 -2.07
C ILE A 62 -9.33 -0.74 -3.40
N THR A 63 -8.60 0.27 -3.86
CA THR A 63 -7.75 0.18 -5.06
C THR A 63 -6.35 0.70 -4.72
N SER A 64 -5.31 0.08 -5.26
CA SER A 64 -3.94 0.57 -5.20
C SER A 64 -3.48 1.00 -6.57
N LEU A 65 -2.94 2.22 -6.68
CA LEU A 65 -2.28 2.76 -7.85
C LEU A 65 -0.78 2.67 -7.63
N ILE A 66 -0.15 1.71 -8.29
CA ILE A 66 1.28 1.45 -8.19
C ILE A 66 1.96 2.09 -9.41
N PRO A 67 2.90 3.03 -9.20
CA PRO A 67 3.73 3.53 -10.28
C PRO A 67 4.51 2.39 -10.95
N ASP A 68 4.57 2.41 -12.26
CA ASP A 68 5.36 1.48 -13.09
C ASP A 68 6.82 1.28 -12.66
N PHE A 69 7.49 2.33 -12.16
CA PHE A 69 8.86 2.23 -11.63
C PHE A 69 8.98 1.38 -10.35
N LEU A 70 7.85 1.01 -9.72
CA LEU A 70 7.79 0.10 -8.57
C LEU A 70 7.40 -1.34 -8.95
N ASP A 71 7.12 -1.63 -10.22
CA ASP A 71 6.44 -2.89 -10.60
C ASP A 71 7.38 -4.08 -10.86
N GLY A 72 8.65 -3.84 -11.17
CA GLY A 72 9.52 -4.88 -11.75
C GLY A 72 9.89 -6.05 -10.84
N SER A 73 9.64 -6.00 -9.52
CA SER A 73 10.25 -6.94 -8.57
C SER A 73 9.41 -7.31 -7.36
N ILE A 74 8.16 -6.85 -7.26
CA ILE A 74 7.31 -7.09 -6.09
C ILE A 74 6.33 -8.23 -6.39
N THR A 75 6.46 -9.33 -5.67
CA THR A 75 5.62 -10.53 -5.84
C THR A 75 4.48 -10.63 -4.83
N GLU A 76 4.37 -9.67 -3.92
CA GLU A 76 3.36 -9.68 -2.86
C GLU A 76 1.97 -9.42 -3.44
N LYS A 77 1.09 -10.42 -3.35
CA LYS A 77 -0.30 -10.30 -3.78
C LYS A 77 -1.16 -9.83 -2.62
N TYR A 78 -1.92 -8.77 -2.87
CA TYR A 78 -2.89 -8.25 -1.93
C TYR A 78 -4.32 -8.60 -2.34
N ASP A 79 -5.21 -8.69 -1.35
CA ASP A 79 -6.63 -9.04 -1.57
C ASP A 79 -7.45 -7.82 -2.05
N PHE A 80 -6.88 -6.94 -2.89
CA PHE A 80 -7.59 -5.79 -3.46
C PHE A 80 -7.00 -5.44 -4.83
N ASP A 81 -7.75 -4.67 -5.62
CA ASP A 81 -7.36 -4.35 -6.99
C ASP A 81 -6.10 -3.49 -7.00
N GLU A 82 -5.05 -3.98 -7.64
CA GLU A 82 -3.83 -3.24 -7.91
C GLU A 82 -3.79 -2.87 -9.39
N LYS A 83 -3.58 -1.58 -9.66
CA LYS A 83 -3.48 -1.04 -11.02
C LYS A 83 -2.14 -0.36 -11.18
N LEU A 84 -1.44 -0.76 -12.22
CA LEU A 84 -0.23 -0.09 -12.67
C LEU A 84 -0.59 1.17 -13.42
N PHE A 85 0.11 2.26 -13.11
CA PHE A 85 -0.01 3.48 -13.89
C PHE A 85 1.36 3.91 -14.41
N MET A 86 1.39 4.26 -15.70
CA MET A 86 2.56 4.86 -16.33
C MET A 86 2.69 6.30 -15.83
N ASN A 87 3.83 6.63 -15.24
CA ASN A 87 4.07 7.98 -14.77
C ASN A 87 4.35 8.89 -15.98
N ILE A 88 3.36 9.70 -16.39
CA ILE A 88 3.46 10.62 -17.53
C ILE A 88 4.31 11.87 -17.23
N PHE A 89 4.88 11.99 -16.04
CA PHE A 89 5.72 13.14 -15.63
C PHE A 89 7.19 13.01 -16.03
N SER A 90 7.51 12.25 -17.07
CA SER A 90 8.80 12.32 -17.78
C SER A 90 8.74 13.44 -18.82
N HIS A 91 9.01 14.67 -18.38
CA HIS A 91 9.43 15.79 -19.24
C HIS A 91 10.77 16.32 -18.73
#